data_AF-A0A1G7MMD4-F1
#
_entry.id   AF-A0A1G7MMD4-F1
#
_cell.length_a   1.000
_cell.length_b   1.000
_cell.length_c   1.000
_cell.angle_alpha   90.00
_cell.angle_beta   90.00
_cell.angle_gamma   90.00
#
_symmetry.space_group_name_H-M   'P 1'
#
loop_
_entity.id
_entity.type
_entity.pdbx_description
1 polymer ?
#
loop_
_entity_poly.entity_id
_entity_poly.type
_entity_poly.pdbx_seq_one_letter_code
_entity_poly.pdbx_strand_id
1 'polypeptide(L)'
;MKPEEHLTDDAIQQLALGETIVDSSISAHAGSCPSCAAQVRLYRQINLSLARIPSEAFDFELAPLVMASLSAEKSSTKTDSIFAFFIAAVGIAAAGGLLWQIHASLEIKLFAARQVLLDGVMLIGGLLFLFLAFSAWQSYARKIGKLNESKVLQQLSAGAV
;
A
#
# COMPACT_ATOMS: atom_id res chain seq x y z
N MET A 1 -9.40 -20.96 30.67
CA MET A 1 -8.12 -21.52 30.17
C MET A 1 -7.26 -21.85 31.37
N LYS A 2 -6.53 -22.97 31.31
CA LYS A 2 -5.80 -23.58 32.44
C LYS A 2 -4.68 -22.63 32.95
N PRO A 3 -4.36 -22.65 34.25
CA PRO A 3 -3.32 -21.80 34.86
C PRO A 3 -1.87 -22.24 34.55
N GLU A 4 -1.64 -23.10 33.55
CA GLU A 4 -0.33 -23.71 33.26
C GLU A 4 0.32 -23.20 31.96
N GLU A 5 -0.34 -22.27 31.26
CA GLU A 5 0.19 -21.72 30.00
C GLU A 5 0.78 -20.33 30.27
N HIS A 6 2.11 -20.28 30.43
CA HIS A 6 2.87 -19.04 30.52
C HIS A 6 3.03 -18.41 29.13
N LEU A 7 3.26 -17.10 29.10
CA LEU A 7 3.65 -16.41 27.86
C LEU A 7 4.95 -16.99 27.30
N THR A 8 5.05 -17.00 25.97
CA THR A 8 6.31 -17.32 25.29
C THR A 8 7.35 -16.25 25.56
N ASP A 9 8.63 -16.62 25.48
CA ASP A 9 9.74 -15.68 25.70
C ASP A 9 9.70 -14.51 24.71
N ASP A 10 9.38 -14.78 23.43
CA ASP A 10 9.19 -13.75 22.40
C ASP A 10 8.12 -12.73 22.80
N ALA A 11 6.96 -13.18 23.31
CA ALA A 11 5.88 -12.29 23.73
C ALA A 11 6.29 -11.44 24.94
N ILE A 12 7.09 -12.01 25.85
CA ILE A 12 7.64 -11.30 27.01
C ILE A 12 8.66 -10.24 26.57
N GLN A 13 9.54 -10.56 25.61
CA GLN A 13 10.51 -9.62 25.06
C GLN A 13 9.83 -8.46 24.33
N GLN A 14 8.86 -8.73 23.45
CA GLN A 14 8.09 -7.69 22.75
C GLN A 14 7.38 -6.75 23.75
N LEU A 15 6.78 -7.31 24.79
CA LEU A 15 6.13 -6.55 25.86
C LEU A 15 7.15 -5.72 26.68
N ALA A 16 8.36 -6.23 26.90
CA ALA A 16 9.41 -5.52 27.63
C ALA A 16 10.04 -4.38 26.81
N LEU A 17 10.15 -4.56 25.49
CA LEU A 17 10.68 -3.58 24.53
C LEU A 17 9.69 -2.45 24.22
N GLY A 18 8.41 -2.61 24.56
CA GLY A 18 7.39 -1.58 24.37
C GLY A 18 6.93 -1.45 22.92
N GLU A 19 7.01 -2.53 22.14
CA GLU A 19 6.48 -2.54 20.77
C GLU A 19 4.98 -2.19 20.79
N THR A 20 4.57 -1.30 19.88
CA THR A 20 3.21 -0.76 19.82
C THR A 20 2.14 -1.76 19.39
N ILE A 21 2.52 -3.00 19.04
CA ILE A 21 1.63 -4.07 18.57
C ILE A 21 1.69 -5.25 19.54
N VAL A 22 1.50 -4.99 20.83
CA VAL A 22 1.30 -6.08 21.79
C VAL A 22 -0.19 -6.23 22.03
N ASP A 23 -0.71 -7.43 21.74
CA ASP A 23 -2.12 -7.76 21.98
C ASP A 23 -2.50 -7.49 23.44
N SER A 24 -3.66 -6.87 23.64
CA SER A 24 -4.23 -6.55 24.94
C SER A 24 -4.30 -7.76 25.88
N SER A 25 -4.49 -8.96 25.32
CA SER A 25 -4.53 -10.23 26.06
C SER A 25 -3.19 -10.57 26.74
N ILE A 26 -2.06 -10.29 26.09
CA ILE A 26 -0.70 -10.53 26.58
C ILE A 26 -0.39 -9.59 27.74
N SER A 27 -0.76 -8.32 27.61
CA SER A 27 -0.58 -7.32 28.68
C SER A 27 -1.40 -7.65 29.93
N ALA A 28 -2.64 -8.13 29.75
CA ALA A 28 -3.50 -8.56 30.84
C ALA A 28 -2.96 -9.82 31.54
N HIS A 29 -2.43 -10.79 30.79
CA HIS A 29 -1.80 -11.97 31.37
C HIS A 29 -0.57 -11.59 32.20
N ALA A 30 0.34 -10.77 31.66
CA ALA A 30 1.51 -10.31 32.39
C ALA A 30 1.17 -9.51 33.66
N GLY A 31 0.02 -8.81 33.68
CA GLY A 31 -0.48 -8.13 34.89
C GLY A 31 -1.03 -9.08 35.96
N SER A 32 -1.45 -10.29 35.60
CA SER A 32 -2.08 -11.26 36.50
C SER A 32 -1.16 -12.43 36.90
N CYS A 33 -0.14 -12.75 36.09
CA CYS A 33 0.79 -13.82 36.34
C CYS A 33 2.13 -13.30 36.90
N PRO A 34 2.49 -13.62 38.16
CA PRO A 34 3.68 -13.08 38.82
C PRO A 34 4.99 -13.56 38.18
N SER A 35 5.01 -14.77 37.61
CA SER A 35 6.18 -15.32 36.90
C SER A 35 6.48 -14.52 35.63
N CYS A 36 5.47 -14.33 34.77
CA CYS A 36 5.61 -13.54 33.55
C CYS A 36 5.92 -12.06 33.87
N ALA A 37 5.30 -11.49 34.91
CA ALA A 37 5.61 -10.12 35.36
C ALA A 37 7.08 -9.95 35.78
N ALA A 38 7.65 -10.93 36.47
CA ALA A 38 9.05 -10.91 36.88
C ALA A 38 10.00 -10.96 35.68
N GLN A 39 9.70 -11.80 34.68
CA GLN A 39 10.49 -11.90 33.45
C GLN A 39 10.43 -10.61 32.62
N VAL A 40 9.25 -10.00 32.46
CA VAL A 40 9.10 -8.69 31.78
C VAL A 40 9.95 -7.61 32.46
N ARG A 41 9.98 -7.57 33.80
CA ARG A 41 10.81 -6.62 34.56
C ARG A 41 12.30 -6.86 34.34
N LEU A 42 12.73 -8.12 34.30
CA LEU A 42 14.11 -8.49 34.03
C LEU A 42 14.56 -8.00 32.65
N TYR A 43 13.78 -8.31 31.60
CA TYR A 43 14.07 -7.84 30.25
C TYR A 43 14.09 -6.31 30.14
N ARG A 44 13.15 -5.63 30.82
CA ARG A 44 13.16 -4.16 30.86
C ARG A 44 14.41 -3.61 31.53
N GLN A 45 14.89 -4.25 32.60
CA GLN A 45 16.12 -3.85 33.28
C GLN A 45 17.35 -4.06 32.38
N ILE A 46 17.41 -5.18 31.64
CA ILE A 46 18.47 -5.43 30.65
C ILE A 46 18.45 -4.34 29.58
N ASN A 47 17.27 -4.04 29.02
CA ASN A 47 17.16 -3.01 27.98
C ASN A 47 17.60 -1.62 28.49
N LEU A 48 17.20 -1.24 29.71
CA LEU A 48 17.65 -0.01 30.35
C LEU A 48 19.17 0.01 30.59
N SER A 49 19.79 -1.14 30.84
CA SER A 49 21.25 -1.23 30.98
C SER A 49 21.97 -1.12 29.64
N LEU A 50 21.40 -1.68 28.56
CA LEU A 50 21.93 -1.53 27.20
C LEU A 50 21.82 -0.08 26.71
N ALA A 51 20.71 0.60 27.01
CA ALA A 51 20.53 2.01 26.65
C ALA A 51 21.54 2.96 27.34
N ARG A 52 22.18 2.51 28.41
CA ARG A 52 23.24 3.27 29.11
C ARG A 52 24.64 3.02 28.54
N ILE A 53 24.80 2.05 27.65
CA ILE A 53 26.05 1.86 26.93
C ILE A 53 26.21 3.08 26.02
N PRO A 54 27.30 3.84 26.14
CA PRO A 54 27.52 5.00 25.27
C PRO A 54 27.47 4.52 23.82
N SER A 55 26.70 5.21 22.97
CA SER A 55 26.68 4.89 21.55
C SER A 55 28.12 5.03 21.03
N GLU A 56 28.70 3.94 20.53
CA GLU A 56 29.92 4.04 19.75
C GLU A 56 29.63 4.96 18.58
N ALA A 57 30.29 6.11 18.55
CA ALA A 57 30.34 6.92 17.35
C ALA A 57 31.15 6.10 16.34
N PHE A 58 30.44 5.53 15.36
CA PHE A 58 31.13 4.93 14.23
C PHE A 58 31.98 6.02 13.57
N ASP A 59 33.25 5.72 13.30
CA ASP A 59 34.19 6.65 12.63
C ASP A 59 33.81 6.98 11.17
N PHE A 60 32.64 6.53 10.72
CA PHE A 60 32.13 6.71 9.38
C PHE A 60 30.63 7.00 9.39
N GLU A 61 30.20 7.86 8.46
CA GLU A 61 28.79 8.23 8.30
C GLU A 61 27.99 7.05 7.72
N LEU A 62 27.26 6.34 8.58
CA LEU A 62 26.36 5.23 8.21
C LEU A 62 25.10 5.69 7.48
N ALA A 63 24.66 6.92 7.72
CA ALA A 63 23.42 7.47 7.16
C ALA A 63 23.36 7.37 5.61
N PRO A 64 24.36 7.82 4.83
CA PRO A 64 24.32 7.70 3.37
C PRO A 64 24.34 6.23 2.89
N LEU A 65 25.03 5.34 3.61
CA LEU A 65 25.15 3.93 3.23
C LEU A 65 23.84 3.17 3.45
N VAL A 66 23.16 3.43 4.56
CA VAL A 66 21.85 2.85 4.86
C VAL A 66 20.77 3.42 3.94
N MET A 67 20.78 4.73 3.68
CA MET A 67 19.85 5.36 2.73
C MET A 67 20.01 4.81 1.31
N ALA A 68 21.23 4.49 0.88
CA ALA A 68 21.45 3.81 -0.40
C ALA A 68 20.87 2.39 -0.42
N SER A 69 20.90 1.66 0.70
CA SER A 69 20.33 0.30 0.80
C SER A 69 18.80 0.27 0.85
N LEU A 70 18.16 1.36 1.26
CA LEU A 70 16.70 1.54 1.25
C LEU A 70 16.16 1.94 -0.13
N SER A 71 17.04 2.19 -1.11
CA SER A 71 16.64 2.76 -2.39
C SER A 71 15.91 1.76 -3.29
N ALA A 72 14.61 2.05 -3.41
CA ALA A 72 13.73 1.77 -4.52
C ALA A 72 13.28 0.31 -4.70
N GLU A 73 12.20 -0.04 -3.99
CA GLU A 73 11.17 -0.89 -4.58
C GLU A 73 10.73 -0.23 -5.89
N LYS A 74 11.37 -0.66 -6.98
CA LYS A 74 11.23 -0.11 -8.31
C LYS A 74 9.78 -0.34 -8.70
N SER A 75 8.93 0.69 -8.51
CA SER A 75 7.51 0.63 -8.85
C SER A 75 7.42 0.09 -10.26
N SER A 76 6.96 -1.15 -10.38
CA SER A 76 6.94 -1.87 -11.63
C SER A 76 6.01 -1.12 -12.58
N THR A 77 6.60 -0.36 -13.51
CA THR A 77 5.94 0.36 -14.59
C THR A 77 5.21 -0.55 -15.58
N LYS A 78 5.23 -1.88 -15.37
CA LYS A 78 4.56 -2.86 -16.23
C LYS A 78 3.04 -2.67 -16.29
N THR A 79 2.42 -2.14 -15.23
CA THR A 79 0.95 -1.96 -15.19
C THR A 79 0.47 -0.90 -16.18
N ASP A 80 1.24 0.18 -16.39
CA ASP A 80 0.88 1.23 -17.36
C ASP A 80 0.93 0.71 -18.82
N SER A 81 1.86 -0.20 -19.13
CA SER A 81 2.00 -0.75 -20.50
C SER A 81 0.86 -1.70 -20.88
N ILE A 82 0.38 -2.51 -19.94
CA ILE A 82 -0.74 -3.45 -20.19
C ILE A 82 -2.05 -2.67 -20.33
N PHE A 83 -2.23 -1.63 -19.52
CA PHE A 83 -3.43 -0.79 -19.58
C PHE A 83 -3.52 0.02 -20.88
N ALA A 84 -2.40 0.60 -21.33
CA ALA A 84 -2.33 1.27 -22.62
C ALA A 84 -2.71 0.34 -23.78
N PHE A 85 -2.28 -0.93 -23.71
CA PHE A 85 -2.67 -1.95 -24.68
C PHE A 85 -4.18 -2.24 -24.67
N PHE A 86 -4.80 -2.37 -23.50
CA PHE A 86 -6.25 -2.58 -23.39
C PHE A 86 -7.05 -1.40 -23.96
N ILE A 87 -6.65 -0.16 -23.68
CA ILE A 87 -7.31 1.02 -24.25
C ILE A 87 -7.18 1.01 -25.77
N ALA A 88 -5.98 0.75 -26.29
CA ALA A 88 -5.75 0.69 -27.73
C ALA A 88 -6.60 -0.40 -28.39
N ALA A 89 -6.68 -1.60 -27.79
CA ALA A 89 -7.48 -2.70 -28.29
C ALA A 89 -8.99 -2.37 -28.31
N VAL A 90 -9.52 -1.76 -27.25
CA VAL A 90 -10.92 -1.32 -27.19
C VAL A 90 -11.20 -0.24 -28.22
N GLY A 91 -10.28 0.71 -28.42
CA GLY A 91 -10.40 1.76 -29.44
C GLY A 91 -10.44 1.18 -30.85
N ILE A 92 -9.59 0.21 -31.16
CA ILE A 92 -9.57 -0.47 -32.47
C ILE A 92 -10.86 -1.27 -32.68
N ALA A 93 -11.34 -2.00 -31.66
CA ALA A 93 -12.58 -2.76 -31.75
C ALA A 93 -13.80 -1.84 -31.95
N ALA A 94 -13.85 -0.70 -31.25
CA ALA A 94 -14.90 0.29 -31.42
C ALA A 94 -14.90 0.91 -32.82
N ALA A 95 -13.71 1.29 -33.33
CA ALA A 95 -13.57 1.83 -34.68
C ALA A 95 -13.95 0.79 -35.75
N GLY A 96 -13.53 -0.46 -35.59
CA GLY A 96 -13.91 -1.56 -36.48
C GLY A 96 -15.41 -1.84 -36.47
N GLY A 97 -16.04 -1.83 -35.29
CA GLY A 97 -17.48 -1.96 -35.14
C GLY A 97 -18.26 -0.82 -35.82
N LEU A 98 -17.78 0.41 -35.70
CA LEU A 98 -18.37 1.58 -36.37
C LEU A 98 -18.27 1.46 -37.89
N LEU A 99 -17.11 1.05 -38.42
CA LEU A 99 -16.91 0.85 -39.85
C LEU A 99 -17.79 -0.28 -40.40
N TRP A 100 -17.92 -1.38 -39.65
CA TRP A 100 -18.82 -2.48 -39.99
C TRP A 100 -20.29 -2.01 -40.04
N GLN A 101 -20.71 -1.25 -39.03
CA GLN A 101 -22.07 -0.74 -38.94
C GLN A 101 -22.37 0.26 -40.07
N ILE A 102 -21.43 1.14 -40.42
CA ILE A 102 -21.55 2.03 -41.58
C ILE A 102 -21.69 1.23 -42.87
N HIS A 103 -20.84 0.22 -43.08
CA HIS A 103 -20.91 -0.65 -44.26
C HIS A 103 -22.26 -1.38 -44.36
N ALA A 104 -22.76 -1.93 -43.25
CA ALA A 104 -24.07 -2.60 -43.22
C ALA A 104 -25.25 -1.63 -43.38
N SER A 105 -25.10 -0.38 -42.95
CA SER A 105 -26.14 0.66 -43.02
C SER A 105 -26.21 1.37 -44.37
N LEU A 106 -25.20 1.21 -45.24
CA LEU A 106 -25.18 1.83 -46.57
C LEU A 106 -26.30 1.31 -47.47
N GLU A 107 -26.80 0.09 -47.25
CA GLU A 107 -27.90 -0.50 -48.04
C GLU A 107 -29.30 -0.11 -47.54
N ILE A 108 -29.43 0.49 -46.34
CA ILE A 108 -30.73 0.72 -45.69
C ILE A 108 -30.84 2.17 -45.16
N LYS A 109 -31.30 3.07 -46.05
CA LYS A 109 -31.95 4.39 -45.83
C LYS A 109 -31.35 5.36 -44.80
N LEU A 110 -31.26 6.63 -45.23
CA LEU A 110 -30.83 7.85 -44.51
C LEU A 110 -31.34 8.06 -43.05
N PHE A 111 -32.37 7.35 -42.59
CA PHE A 111 -32.83 7.42 -41.20
C PHE A 111 -31.91 6.69 -40.20
N ALA A 112 -31.09 5.74 -40.64
CA ALA A 112 -30.09 5.07 -39.79
C ALA A 112 -28.94 6.01 -39.38
N ALA A 113 -28.63 7.03 -40.18
CA ALA A 113 -27.51 7.94 -39.94
C ALA A 113 -27.63 8.72 -38.62
N ARG A 114 -28.86 9.06 -38.17
CA ARG A 114 -29.08 9.76 -36.89
C ARG A 114 -28.77 8.86 -35.68
N GLN A 115 -29.17 7.59 -35.74
CA GLN A 115 -28.89 6.64 -34.67
C GLN A 115 -27.40 6.31 -34.59
N VAL A 116 -26.74 6.10 -35.74
CA VAL A 116 -25.28 5.88 -35.79
C VAL A 116 -24.50 7.06 -35.21
N LEU A 117 -24.92 8.31 -35.45
CA LEU A 117 -24.29 9.48 -34.84
C LEU A 117 -24.47 9.53 -33.31
N LEU A 118 -25.67 9.21 -32.81
CA LEU A 118 -25.93 9.20 -31.37
C LEU A 118 -25.17 8.07 -30.67
N ASP A 119 -25.14 6.88 -31.26
CA ASP A 119 -24.39 5.74 -30.73
C ASP A 119 -22.89 6.02 -30.73
N GLY A 120 -22.36 6.62 -31.79
CA GLY A 120 -20.96 7.03 -31.86
C GLY A 120 -20.58 8.06 -30.79
N VAL A 121 -21.41 9.08 -30.56
CA VAL A 121 -21.19 10.09 -29.52
C VAL A 121 -21.26 9.48 -28.12
N MET A 122 -22.23 8.59 -27.87
CA MET A 122 -22.34 7.86 -26.60
C MET A 122 -21.12 6.98 -26.34
N LEU A 123 -20.64 6.26 -27.35
CA LEU A 123 -19.50 5.36 -27.23
C LEU A 123 -18.21 6.13 -26.97
N ILE A 124 -17.94 7.19 -27.74
CA ILE A 124 -16.77 8.05 -27.54
C ILE A 124 -16.84 8.77 -26.18
N GLY A 125 -18.02 9.28 -25.82
CA GLY A 125 -18.25 9.93 -24.52
C GLY A 125 -18.03 8.98 -23.35
N GLY A 126 -18.52 7.75 -23.45
CA GLY A 126 -18.32 6.70 -22.45
C GLY A 126 -16.85 6.30 -22.30
N LEU A 127 -16.13 6.15 -23.40
CA LEU A 127 -14.69 5.85 -23.38
C LEU A 127 -13.88 6.98 -22.74
N LEU A 128 -14.16 8.23 -23.11
CA LEU A 128 -13.53 9.40 -22.50
C LEU A 128 -13.84 9.49 -21.00
N PHE A 129 -15.09 9.25 -20.61
CA PHE A 129 -15.50 9.27 -19.20
C PHE A 129 -14.79 8.19 -18.38
N LEU A 130 -14.72 6.96 -18.87
CA LEU A 130 -13.97 5.87 -18.21
C LEU A 130 -12.48 6.18 -18.10
N PHE A 131 -11.89 6.73 -19.17
CA PHE A 131 -10.49 7.17 -19.16
C PHE A 131 -10.24 8.25 -18.10
N LEU A 132 -11.10 9.28 -18.05
CA LEU A 132 -11.02 10.37 -17.08
C LEU A 132 -11.20 9.86 -15.65
N ALA A 133 -12.22 9.05 -15.39
CA ALA A 133 -12.50 8.46 -14.08
C ALA A 133 -11.33 7.60 -13.59
N PHE A 134 -10.74 6.79 -14.47
CA PHE A 134 -9.59 5.96 -14.14
C PHE A 134 -8.33 6.79 -13.89
N SER A 135 -8.06 7.80 -14.72
CA SER A 135 -6.92 8.70 -14.51
C SER A 135 -7.02 9.46 -13.17
N ALA A 136 -8.23 9.87 -12.80
CA ALA A 136 -8.51 10.50 -11.51
C ALA A 136 -8.30 9.51 -10.36
N TRP A 137 -8.75 8.25 -10.53
CA TRP A 137 -8.52 7.19 -9.55
C TRP A 137 -7.03 6.90 -9.35
N GLN A 138 -6.26 6.78 -10.44
CA GLN A 138 -4.82 6.54 -10.37
C GLN A 138 -4.10 7.70 -9.66
N SER A 139 -4.51 8.95 -9.92
CA SER A 139 -4.01 10.13 -9.22
C SER A 139 -4.31 10.08 -7.73
N TYR A 140 -5.52 9.63 -7.36
CA TYR A 140 -5.93 9.49 -5.97
C TYR A 140 -5.16 8.39 -5.24
N ALA A 141 -4.98 7.22 -5.89
CA ALA A 141 -4.19 6.12 -5.35
C ALA A 141 -2.73 6.53 -5.10
N ARG A 142 -2.12 7.29 -6.01
CA ARG A 142 -0.76 7.83 -5.83
C ARG A 142 -0.67 8.80 -4.65
N LYS A 143 -1.70 9.62 -4.41
CA LYS A 143 -1.74 10.55 -3.26
C LYS A 143 -1.87 9.82 -1.93
N ILE A 144 -2.69 8.76 -1.87
CA ILE A 144 -2.81 7.92 -0.66
C ILE A 144 -1.48 7.24 -0.32
N GLY A 145 -0.75 6.73 -1.33
CA GLY A 145 0.57 6.12 -1.11
C GLY A 145 1.54 7.06 -0.40
N LYS A 146 1.61 8.32 -0.85
CA LYS A 146 2.47 9.35 -0.23
C LYS A 146 2.08 9.70 1.20
N LEU A 147 0.77 9.75 1.50
CA LEU A 147 0.30 10.00 2.85
C LEU A 147 0.63 8.84 3.79
N ASN A 148 0.58 7.61 3.29
CA ASN A 148 0.94 6.43 4.08
C ASN A 148 2.45 6.40 4.37
N GLU A 149 3.30 6.66 3.36
CA GLU A 149 4.75 6.82 3.54
C GLU A 149 5.07 7.93 4.55
N SER A 150 4.41 9.09 4.47
CA SER A 150 4.64 10.18 5.43
C SER A 150 4.29 9.80 6.87
N LYS A 151 3.22 9.05 7.09
CA LYS A 151 2.83 8.58 8.44
C LYS A 151 3.83 7.57 8.99
N VAL A 152 4.32 6.66 8.14
CA VAL A 152 5.36 5.68 8.52
C VAL A 152 6.65 6.42 8.92
N LEU A 153 7.09 7.40 8.14
CA LEU A 153 8.26 8.22 8.49
C LEU A 153 8.06 9.00 9.79
N GLN A 154 6.85 9.53 10.03
CA GLN A 154 6.53 10.26 11.24
C GLN A 154 6.52 9.34 12.47
N GLN A 155 6.01 8.12 12.36
CA GLN A 155 6.06 7.11 13.43
C GLN A 155 7.50 6.66 13.73
N LEU A 156 8.33 6.47 12.70
CA LEU A 156 9.74 6.13 12.89
C LEU A 156 10.52 7.26 13.58
N SER A 157 10.22 8.53 13.28
CA SER A 157 10.84 9.67 13.96
C SER A 157 10.38 9.86 15.40
N ALA A 158 9.14 9.46 15.73
CA ALA A 158 8.58 9.60 17.08
C ALA A 158 9.00 8.47 18.03
N GLY A 159 9.40 7.31 17.51
CA GLY A 159 9.96 6.20 18.30
C GLY A 159 11.48 6.27 18.53
N ALA A 160 12.16 7.26 17.93
CA ALA A 160 13.61 7.43 18.01
C ALA A 160 14.07 8.43 19.10
N VAL A 161 13.16 8.87 19.99
CA VAL A 161 13.43 9.75 21.15
C VAL A 161 13.17 8.98 22.44
#